data_AF-A0A6V7LQW5-F1
#
_entry.id   AF-A0A6V7LQW5-F1
#
_cell.length_a   1.000
_cell.length_b   1.000
_cell.length_c   1.000
_cell.angle_alpha   90.00
_cell.angle_beta   90.00
_cell.angle_gamma   90.00
#
_symmetry.space_group_name_H-M   'P 1'
#
loop_
_entity.id
_entity.type
_entity.pdbx_description
1 polymer ?
#
loop_
_entity_poly.entity_id
_entity_poly.type
_entity_poly.pdbx_seq_one_letter_code
_entity_poly.pdbx_strand_id
1 'polypeptide(L)'
;FQKLNFRRLWIDHKYLTLIPMYEAEVASIRDVYNDGRSSPPIPRNVPSIAGRILWIRQLCRCIEEPMEIFRRREKVIAHPRMQKSIKMYNALLNVFTHYEMIYHKAWYDSAVVVRMALNSPLLLKDPRTNKYIVNFDPYIHQLLREAEYIA
;
A
#
# COMPACT_ATOMS: atom_id res chain seq x y z
N PHE A 1 -8.11 11.87 -29.57
CA PHE A 1 -7.08 11.75 -30.63
C PHE A 1 -6.68 10.32 -31.00
N GLN A 2 -6.55 9.36 -30.06
CA GLN A 2 -6.21 7.95 -30.41
C GLN A 2 -7.24 7.24 -31.30
N LYS A 3 -8.54 7.58 -31.16
CA LYS A 3 -9.63 7.03 -31.98
C LYS A 3 -9.53 7.39 -33.48
N LEU A 4 -8.65 8.31 -33.85
CA LEU A 4 -8.54 8.82 -35.23
C LEU A 4 -7.64 7.96 -36.13
N ASN A 5 -6.90 6.98 -35.58
CA ASN A 5 -6.10 5.95 -36.26
C ASN A 5 -5.27 6.40 -37.49
N PHE A 6 -4.86 7.67 -37.57
CA PHE A 6 -4.00 8.15 -38.64
C PHE A 6 -2.56 7.66 -38.43
N ARG A 7 -2.01 6.92 -39.39
CA ARG A 7 -0.59 6.49 -39.41
C ARG A 7 0.41 7.63 -39.18
N ARG A 8 0.03 8.87 -39.51
CA ARG A 8 0.85 10.09 -39.35
C ARG A 8 0.91 10.65 -37.93
N LEU A 9 0.26 10.05 -36.93
CA LEU A 9 0.24 10.61 -35.56
C LEU A 9 1.43 10.18 -34.68
N TRP A 10 2.37 9.34 -35.17
CA TRP A 10 3.61 8.92 -34.46
C TRP A 10 3.41 8.66 -32.96
N ILE A 11 2.29 8.03 -32.62
CA ILE A 11 1.81 7.90 -31.23
C ILE A 11 2.81 7.08 -30.42
N ASP A 12 3.33 6.00 -31.01
CA ASP A 12 4.34 5.14 -30.39
C ASP A 12 5.62 5.92 -30.06
N HIS A 13 6.05 6.84 -30.94
CA HIS A 13 7.23 7.68 -30.70
C HIS A 13 7.04 8.62 -29.50
N LYS A 14 5.84 9.19 -29.34
CA LYS A 14 5.53 10.02 -28.16
C LYS A 14 5.55 9.19 -26.87
N TYR A 15 5.09 7.94 -26.89
CA TYR A 15 5.21 7.07 -25.73
C TYR A 15 6.67 6.72 -25.39
N LEU A 16 7.52 6.51 -26.40
CA LEU A 16 8.96 6.31 -26.18
C LEU A 16 9.61 7.52 -25.48
N THR A 17 9.16 8.75 -25.77
CA THR A 17 9.63 9.96 -25.08
C THR A 17 9.15 10.06 -23.62
N LEU A 18 8.13 9.31 -23.21
CA LEU A 18 7.62 9.26 -21.83
C LEU A 18 8.32 8.22 -20.95
N ILE A 19 9.01 7.24 -21.55
CA ILE A 19 9.77 6.22 -20.79
C ILE A 19 10.74 6.84 -19.76
N PRO A 20 11.54 7.88 -20.07
CA PRO A 20 12.42 8.52 -19.09
C PRO A 20 11.67 9.08 -17.88
N MET A 21 10.48 9.66 -18.11
CA MET A 21 9.66 10.23 -17.04
C MET A 21 9.15 9.10 -16.13
N TYR A 22 8.68 8.00 -16.72
CA TYR A 22 8.28 6.82 -15.95
C TYR A 22 9.46 6.20 -15.18
N GLU A 23 10.64 6.10 -15.78
CA GLU A 23 11.84 5.61 -15.09
C GLU A 23 12.19 6.48 -13.87
N ALA A 24 12.09 7.81 -14.00
CA ALA A 24 12.30 8.75 -12.90
C ALA A 24 11.21 8.66 -11.82
N GLU A 25 9.95 8.50 -12.21
CA GLU A 25 8.83 8.32 -11.27
C GLU A 25 8.98 7.04 -10.44
N VAL A 26 9.29 5.91 -11.08
CA VAL A 26 9.51 4.64 -10.38
C VAL A 26 10.72 4.74 -9.43
N ALA A 27 11.78 5.44 -9.82
CA ALA A 27 12.91 5.71 -8.94
C ALA A 27 12.52 6.60 -7.75
N SER A 28 11.72 7.64 -7.97
CA SER A 28 11.21 8.50 -6.90
C SER A 28 10.34 7.72 -5.92
N ILE A 29 9.48 6.82 -6.40
CA ILE A 29 8.62 5.99 -5.55
C ILE A 29 9.45 5.00 -4.72
N ARG A 30 10.52 4.43 -5.30
CA ARG A 30 11.50 3.62 -4.55
C ARG A 30 12.11 4.42 -3.40
N ASP A 31 12.52 5.66 -3.66
CA ASP A 31 13.19 6.49 -2.66
C ASP A 31 12.20 6.86 -1.54
N VAL A 32 10.96 7.24 -1.87
CA VAL A 32 9.87 7.44 -0.90
C VAL A 32 9.62 6.19 -0.05
N TYR A 33 9.64 5.01 -0.67
CA TYR A 33 9.50 3.75 0.08
C TYR A 33 10.67 3.54 1.06
N ASN A 34 11.91 3.72 0.59
CA ASN A 34 13.10 3.49 1.42
C ASN A 34 13.15 4.44 2.62
N ASP A 35 12.78 5.71 2.42
CA ASP A 35 12.76 6.72 3.46
C ASP A 35 11.59 6.52 4.43
N GLY A 36 10.41 6.13 3.90
CA GLY A 36 9.17 6.04 4.66
C GLY A 36 8.88 4.68 5.31
N ARG A 37 9.51 3.58 4.89
CA ARG A 37 9.06 2.21 5.25
C ARG A 37 8.94 1.94 6.75
N SER A 38 9.82 2.55 7.55
CA SER A 38 9.83 2.40 9.00
C SER A 38 8.73 3.22 9.68
N SER A 39 8.48 4.43 9.19
CA SER A 39 7.50 5.37 9.76
C SER A 39 6.77 6.10 8.62
N PRO A 40 5.83 5.44 7.94
CA PRO A 40 5.19 6.04 6.79
C PRO A 40 4.26 7.18 7.19
N PRO A 41 4.03 8.14 6.29
CA PRO A 41 3.03 9.18 6.51
C PRO A 41 1.63 8.56 6.51
N ILE A 42 1.02 8.47 7.70
CA ILE A 42 -0.32 7.89 7.89
C ILE A 42 -1.33 9.05 8.06
N PRO A 43 -2.49 9.01 7.37
CA PRO A 43 -3.54 10.02 7.58
C PRO A 43 -4.02 10.06 9.03
N ARG A 44 -4.46 11.24 9.48
CA ARG A 44 -5.05 11.38 10.82
C ARG A 44 -6.25 10.44 10.95
N ASN A 45 -6.46 9.96 12.17
CA ASN A 45 -7.53 9.03 12.51
C ASN A 45 -7.46 7.69 11.79
N VAL A 46 -6.38 7.30 11.11
CA VAL A 46 -6.24 5.93 10.59
C VAL A 46 -5.40 5.10 11.57
N PRO A 47 -5.80 3.86 11.89
CA PRO A 47 -4.99 2.98 12.74
C PRO A 47 -3.62 2.68 12.12
N SER A 48 -2.64 2.31 12.95
CA SER A 48 -1.25 2.20 12.52
C SER A 48 -1.02 1.11 11.46
N ILE A 49 -1.58 -0.10 11.63
CA ILE A 49 -1.36 -1.20 10.69
C ILE A 49 -2.10 -0.94 9.37
N ALA A 50 -3.37 -0.52 9.45
CA ALA A 50 -4.16 -0.11 8.30
C ALA A 50 -3.49 1.03 7.51
N GLY A 51 -2.95 2.02 8.20
CA GLY A 51 -2.24 3.16 7.59
C GLY A 51 -1.01 2.75 6.78
N ARG A 52 -0.23 1.78 7.29
CA ARG A 52 0.92 1.21 6.58
C ARG A 52 0.50 0.47 5.31
N ILE A 53 -0.58 -0.32 5.39
CA ILE A 53 -1.15 -1.05 4.24
C ILE A 53 -1.69 -0.06 3.20
N LEU A 54 -2.42 0.97 3.61
CA LEU A 54 -2.93 2.00 2.70
C LEU A 54 -1.79 2.76 2.02
N TRP A 55 -0.74 3.10 2.77
CA TRP A 55 0.42 3.78 2.21
C TRP A 55 1.12 2.95 1.14
N ILE A 56 1.39 1.66 1.40
CA ILE A 56 2.04 0.81 0.40
C ILE A 56 1.16 0.58 -0.83
N ARG A 57 -0.16 0.39 -0.65
CA ARG A 57 -1.13 0.29 -1.76
C ARG A 57 -1.14 1.56 -2.62
N GLN A 58 -1.00 2.73 -2.01
CA GLN A 58 -0.90 3.98 -2.76
C GLN A 58 0.35 4.02 -3.63
N LEU A 59 1.51 3.61 -3.09
CA LEU A 59 2.75 3.53 -3.88
C LEU A 59 2.65 2.52 -5.02
N CYS A 60 2.02 1.36 -4.79
CA CYS A 60 1.72 0.38 -5.84
C CYS A 60 0.90 1.02 -6.98
N ARG A 61 -0.20 1.68 -6.64
CA ARG A 61 -1.07 2.32 -7.64
C ARG A 61 -0.33 3.34 -8.50
N CYS A 62 0.53 4.16 -7.87
CA CYS A 62 1.34 5.15 -8.61
C CYS A 62 2.24 4.51 -9.67
N ILE A 63 2.80 3.32 -9.43
CA ILE A 63 3.67 2.65 -10.41
C ILE A 63 2.90 1.77 -11.41
N GLU A 64 1.72 1.26 -11.01
CA GLU A 64 0.84 0.42 -11.81
C GLU A 64 0.07 1.21 -12.87
N GLU A 65 -0.49 2.37 -12.50
CA GLU A 65 -1.30 3.19 -13.41
C GLU A 65 -0.57 3.55 -14.72
N PRO A 66 0.68 4.07 -14.69
CA PRO A 66 1.43 4.32 -15.92
C PRO A 66 1.81 3.02 -16.66
N MET A 67 2.14 1.96 -15.92
CA MET A 67 2.49 0.66 -16.51
C MET A 67 1.34 0.08 -17.32
N GLU A 68 0.09 0.19 -16.87
CA GLU A 68 -1.09 -0.26 -17.61
C GLU A 68 -1.27 0.48 -18.95
N ILE A 69 -0.89 1.76 -19.01
CA ILE A 69 -0.92 2.54 -20.24
C ILE A 69 0.13 2.02 -21.23
N PHE A 70 1.35 1.77 -20.75
CA PHE A 70 2.42 1.22 -21.58
C PHE A 70 2.13 -0.23 -22.01
N ARG A 71 1.47 -1.04 -21.16
CA ARG A 71 1.14 -2.45 -21.43
C ARG A 71 0.26 -2.63 -22.68
N ARG A 72 -0.53 -1.62 -23.04
CA ARG A 72 -1.39 -1.64 -24.24
C ARG A 72 -0.64 -1.36 -25.55
N ARG A 73 0.68 -1.14 -25.50
CA ARG A 73 1.52 -0.71 -26.63
C ARG A 73 2.71 -1.65 -26.81
N GLU A 74 2.54 -2.70 -27.60
CA GLU A 74 3.55 -3.74 -27.83
C GLU A 74 4.92 -3.19 -28.24
N LYS A 75 4.95 -2.23 -29.18
CA LYS A 75 6.21 -1.62 -29.65
C LYS A 75 6.97 -0.86 -28.56
N VAL A 76 6.24 -0.28 -27.61
CA VAL A 76 6.84 0.47 -26.50
C VAL A 76 7.38 -0.50 -25.45
N ILE A 77 6.63 -1.57 -25.13
CA ILE A 77 7.08 -2.63 -24.22
C ILE A 77 8.33 -3.32 -24.75
N ALA A 78 8.35 -3.67 -26.03
CA ALA A 78 9.49 -4.35 -26.65
C ALA A 78 10.76 -3.49 -26.69
N HIS A 79 10.64 -2.17 -26.46
CA HIS A 79 11.79 -1.27 -26.50
C HIS A 79 12.77 -1.57 -25.35
N PRO A 80 14.09 -1.67 -25.60
CA PRO A 80 15.08 -2.03 -24.58
C PRO A 80 15.06 -1.15 -23.33
N ARG A 81 14.80 0.16 -23.52
CA ARG A 81 14.66 1.11 -22.41
C ARG A 81 13.45 0.81 -21.53
N MET A 82 12.31 0.45 -22.13
CA MET A 82 11.11 0.09 -21.37
C MET A 82 11.32 -1.23 -20.62
N GLN A 83 12.02 -2.20 -21.23
CA GLN A 83 12.38 -3.45 -20.57
C GLN A 83 13.20 -3.24 -19.29
N LYS A 84 14.10 -2.26 -19.27
CA LYS A 84 14.82 -1.86 -18.05
C LYS A 84 13.86 -1.33 -16.98
N SER A 85 12.94 -0.43 -17.35
CA SER A 85 11.93 0.11 -16.43
C SER A 85 10.99 -0.97 -15.90
N ILE A 86 10.58 -1.94 -16.73
CA ILE A 86 9.75 -3.09 -16.33
C ILE A 86 10.45 -3.94 -15.28
N LYS A 87 11.76 -4.19 -15.41
CA LYS A 87 12.52 -4.93 -14.39
C LYS A 87 12.50 -4.21 -13.04
N MET A 88 12.70 -2.88 -13.04
CA MET A 88 12.67 -2.08 -11.81
C MET A 88 11.26 -2.06 -11.20
N TYR A 89 10.23 -1.89 -12.03
CA TYR A 89 8.83 -1.98 -11.63
C TYR A 89 8.51 -3.32 -10.96
N ASN A 90 8.85 -4.44 -11.59
CA ASN A 90 8.58 -5.78 -11.05
C ASN A 90 9.30 -6.03 -9.72
N ALA A 91 10.54 -5.55 -9.60
CA ALA A 91 11.30 -5.65 -8.36
C ALA A 91 10.61 -4.87 -7.22
N LEU A 92 10.16 -3.64 -7.49
CA LEU A 92 9.43 -2.84 -6.50
C LEU A 92 8.08 -3.43 -6.15
N LEU A 93 7.32 -3.90 -7.14
CA LEU A 93 6.03 -4.55 -6.90
C LEU A 93 6.18 -5.74 -5.96
N ASN A 94 7.21 -6.57 -6.15
CA ASN A 94 7.48 -7.69 -5.26
C ASN A 94 7.81 -7.22 -3.83
N VAL A 95 8.61 -6.16 -3.68
CA VAL A 95 8.91 -5.56 -2.37
C VAL A 95 7.64 -5.02 -1.71
N PHE A 96 6.77 -4.35 -2.45
CA PHE A 96 5.53 -3.77 -1.94
C PHE A 96 4.54 -4.85 -1.51
N THR A 97 4.36 -5.89 -2.33
CA THR A 97 3.55 -7.07 -1.97
C THR A 97 4.07 -7.71 -0.69
N HIS A 98 5.39 -7.90 -0.57
CA HIS A 98 5.95 -8.48 0.65
C HIS A 98 5.73 -7.61 1.89
N TYR A 99 5.89 -6.29 1.75
CA TYR A 99 5.58 -5.35 2.83
C TYR A 99 4.12 -5.46 3.26
N GLU A 100 3.17 -5.42 2.31
CA GLU A 100 1.75 -5.58 2.60
C GLU A 100 1.44 -6.90 3.31
N MET A 101 2.01 -8.01 2.84
CA MET A 101 1.82 -9.34 3.44
C MET A 101 2.30 -9.40 4.90
N ILE A 102 3.45 -8.79 5.22
CA ILE A 102 3.97 -8.75 6.60
C ILE A 102 2.98 -8.07 7.52
N TYR A 103 2.46 -6.89 7.13
CA TYR A 103 1.55 -6.13 7.98
C TYR A 103 0.15 -6.72 8.03
N HIS A 104 -0.31 -7.33 6.93
CA HIS A 104 -1.56 -8.10 6.94
C HIS A 104 -1.47 -9.31 7.87
N LYS A 105 -0.33 -10.02 7.86
CA LYS A 105 -0.08 -11.13 8.80
C LYS A 105 -0.04 -10.62 10.24
N ALA A 106 0.65 -9.51 10.51
CA ALA A 106 0.72 -8.92 11.84
C ALA A 106 -0.68 -8.54 12.39
N TRP A 107 -1.55 -7.99 11.55
CA TRP A 107 -2.95 -7.72 11.91
C TRP A 107 -3.75 -9.01 12.16
N TYR A 108 -3.58 -10.02 11.32
CA TYR A 108 -4.24 -11.31 11.52
C TYR A 108 -3.82 -11.98 12.85
N ASP A 109 -2.52 -11.99 13.14
CA ASP A 109 -1.98 -12.59 14.36
C ASP A 109 -2.43 -11.81 15.61
N SER A 110 -2.65 -10.49 15.51
CA SER A 110 -3.13 -9.68 16.64
C SER A 110 -4.61 -9.92 17.00
N ALA A 111 -5.43 -10.38 16.04
CA ALA A 111 -6.81 -10.77 16.31
C ALA A 111 -6.89 -11.92 17.34
N VAL A 112 -5.87 -12.80 17.38
CA VAL A 112 -5.78 -13.88 18.38
C VAL A 112 -5.63 -13.33 19.80
N VAL A 113 -4.85 -12.26 19.96
CA VAL A 113 -4.65 -11.58 21.26
C VAL A 113 -5.95 -10.92 21.71
N VAL A 114 -6.64 -10.24 20.79
CA VAL A 114 -7.95 -9.61 21.07
C VAL A 114 -8.98 -10.64 21.55
N ARG A 115 -8.99 -11.85 20.97
CA ARG A 115 -9.87 -12.93 21.44
C ARG A 115 -9.63 -13.29 22.91
N MET A 116 -8.38 -13.25 23.38
CA MET A 116 -8.08 -13.47 24.80
C MET A 116 -8.58 -12.30 25.66
N ALA A 117 -8.38 -11.07 25.21
CA ALA A 117 -8.87 -9.88 25.91
C ALA A 117 -10.40 -9.86 26.04
N LEU A 118 -11.13 -10.32 25.01
CA LEU A 118 -12.59 -10.42 25.03
C LEU A 118 -13.13 -11.46 26.02
N ASN A 119 -12.33 -12.45 26.41
CA ASN A 119 -12.71 -13.41 27.46
C ASN A 119 -12.48 -12.86 28.88
N SER A 120 -11.89 -11.67 29.03
CA SER A 120 -11.64 -11.03 30.32
C SER A 120 -12.93 -10.38 30.86
N PRO A 121 -13.13 -10.33 32.20
CA PRO A 121 -14.27 -9.63 32.78
C PRO A 121 -14.29 -8.15 32.38
N LEU A 122 -15.41 -7.68 31.82
CA LEU A 122 -15.58 -6.29 31.38
C LEU A 122 -15.68 -5.29 32.53
N LEU A 123 -16.22 -5.72 33.68
CA LEU A 123 -16.36 -4.89 34.87
C LEU A 123 -15.47 -5.44 35.98
N LEU A 124 -14.56 -4.61 36.46
CA LEU A 124 -13.76 -4.90 37.64
C LEU A 124 -14.19 -3.98 38.77
N LYS A 125 -13.94 -4.40 39.99
CA LYS A 125 -14.19 -3.59 41.17
C LYS A 125 -12.86 -3.07 41.69
N ASP A 126 -12.71 -1.76 41.77
CA ASP A 126 -11.50 -1.14 42.31
C ASP A 126 -11.41 -1.44 43.82
N PRO A 127 -10.34 -2.14 44.28
CA PRO A 127 -10.20 -2.51 45.68
C PRO A 127 -10.03 -1.31 46.62
N ARG A 128 -9.63 -0.13 46.11
CA ARG A 128 -9.40 1.08 46.92
C ARG A 128 -10.66 1.95 47.03
N THR A 129 -11.43 2.07 45.95
CA THR A 129 -12.59 2.96 45.89
C THR A 129 -13.93 2.24 45.97
N ASN A 130 -13.94 0.91 45.87
CA ASN A 130 -15.14 0.07 45.87
C ASN A 130 -16.10 0.35 44.69
N LYS A 131 -15.66 1.12 43.69
CA LYS A 131 -16.41 1.46 42.47
C LYS A 131 -16.13 0.45 41.35
N TYR A 132 -17.08 0.33 40.42
CA TYR A 132 -16.87 -0.44 39.20
C TYR A 132 -16.03 0.36 38.19
N ILE A 133 -15.07 -0.31 37.57
CA ILE A 133 -14.26 0.20 36.46
C ILE A 133 -14.45 -0.70 35.25
N VAL A 134 -14.38 -0.10 34.07
CA VAL A 134 -14.47 -0.82 32.80
C VAL A 134 -13.08 -1.32 32.41
N ASN A 135 -12.94 -2.64 32.26
CA ASN A 135 -11.75 -3.33 31.81
C ASN A 135 -11.87 -3.65 30.31
N PHE A 136 -11.98 -2.59 29.51
CA PHE A 136 -12.04 -2.70 28.06
C PHE A 136 -10.68 -2.31 27.48
N ASP A 137 -9.98 -3.27 26.90
CA ASP A 137 -8.68 -3.03 26.30
C ASP A 137 -8.83 -2.13 25.05
N PRO A 138 -8.20 -0.93 25.01
CA PRO A 138 -8.27 -0.03 23.86
C PRO A 138 -7.83 -0.69 22.55
N TYR A 139 -6.98 -1.73 22.62
CA TYR A 139 -6.52 -2.47 21.46
C TYR A 139 -7.65 -3.18 20.71
N ILE A 140 -8.73 -3.56 21.40
CA ILE A 140 -9.93 -4.15 20.78
C ILE A 140 -10.57 -3.16 19.82
N HIS A 141 -10.72 -1.89 20.25
CA HIS A 141 -11.26 -0.85 19.39
C HIS A 141 -10.34 -0.56 18.21
N GLN A 142 -9.02 -0.54 18.42
CA GLN A 142 -8.05 -0.35 17.34
C GLN A 142 -8.17 -1.46 16.28
N LEU A 143 -8.26 -2.73 16.70
CA LEU A 143 -8.35 -3.87 15.77
C LEU A 143 -9.65 -3.84 14.96
N LEU A 144 -10.77 -3.49 15.59
CA LEU A 144 -12.05 -3.31 14.89
C LEU A 144 -11.94 -2.23 13.82
N ARG A 145 -11.33 -1.09 14.17
CA ARG A 145 -11.07 -0.03 13.23
C ARG A 145 -10.13 -0.48 12.11
N GLU A 146 -9.10 -1.26 12.40
CA GLU A 146 -8.18 -1.81 11.38
C GLU A 146 -8.92 -2.71 10.39
N ALA A 147 -9.85 -3.54 10.87
CA ALA A 147 -10.66 -4.41 10.04
C ALA A 147 -11.47 -3.64 8.99
N GLU A 148 -12.01 -2.46 9.33
CA GLU A 148 -12.79 -1.61 8.42
C GLU A 148 -11.99 -1.10 7.21
N TYR A 149 -10.67 -0.96 7.33
CA TYR A 149 -9.81 -0.48 6.24
C TYR A 149 -9.14 -1.61 5.45
N ILE A 150 -8.97 -2.78 6.08
CA ILE A 150 -8.22 -3.91 5.51
C ILE A 150 -9.16 -4.85 4.74
N ALA A 151 -10.41 -5.02 5.19
CA ALA A 151 -11.46 -5.80 4.53
C ALA A 151 -11.94 -5.15 3.22
#